data_AF-A0A932CAU9-F1
#
_entry.id   AF-A0A932CAU9-F1
#
_cell.length_a   1.000
_cell.length_b   1.000
_cell.length_c   1.000
_cell.angle_alpha   90.00
_cell.angle_beta   90.00
_cell.angle_gamma   90.00
#
_symmetry.space_group_name_H-M   'P 1'
#
loop_
_entity.id
_entity.type
_entity.pdbx_description
1 polymer ?
#
loop_
_entity_poly.entity_id
_entity_poly.type
_entity_poly.pdbx_seq_one_letter_code
_entity_poly.pdbx_strand_id
1 'polypeptide(L)' 'MFILLLASAVFLLAERSAHAYVDPGTGSLLYQAALTLLLGFGLAVRRIRGSVAGLVRRLASRGTASERITTERD' A
#
# COMPACT_ATOMS: atom_id res chain seq x y z
N MET A 1 8.65 -17.12 -22.57
CA MET A 1 9.63 -16.62 -21.56
C MET A 1 10.77 -15.84 -22.18
N PHE A 2 11.41 -16.32 -23.25
CA PHE A 2 12.51 -15.59 -23.92
C PHE A 2 12.15 -14.16 -24.35
N ILE A 3 10.96 -13.96 -24.92
CA ILE A 3 10.47 -12.62 -25.32
C ILE A 3 10.30 -11.69 -24.12
N LEU A 4 9.84 -12.23 -22.97
CA LEU A 4 9.68 -11.46 -21.74
C LEU A 4 11.04 -11.09 -21.15
N LEU A 5 11.97 -12.06 -21.10
CA LEU A 5 13.34 -11.82 -20.65
C LEU A 5 14.08 -10.81 -21.54
N LEU A 6 13.89 -10.91 -22.86
CA LEU A 6 14.48 -9.99 -23.84
C LEU A 6 13.86 -8.59 -23.71
N ALA A 7 12.54 -8.50 -23.55
CA ALA A 7 11.87 -7.22 -23.32
C ALA A 7 12.33 -6.57 -21.99
N SER A 8 12.47 -7.36 -20.92
CA SER A 8 13.00 -6.88 -19.64
C SER A 8 14.46 -6.43 -19.76
N ALA A 9 15.30 -7.18 -20.47
CA ALA A 9 16.69 -6.82 -20.69
C ALA A 9 16.81 -5.52 -21.50
N VAL A 10 16.06 -5.38 -22.59
CA VAL A 10 16.03 -4.16 -23.41
C VAL A 10 15.52 -2.97 -22.59
N PHE A 11 14.51 -3.14 -21.73
CA PHE A 11 13.99 -2.06 -20.88
C PHE A 11 15.01 -1.58 -19.84
N LEU A 12 15.76 -2.51 -19.23
CA LEU A 12 16.79 -2.19 -18.23
C LEU A 12 18.06 -1.60 -18.87
N LEU A 13 18.43 -2.06 -20.08
CA LEU A 13 19.61 -1.59 -20.81
C LEU A 13 19.34 -0.29 -21.59
N ALA A 14 18.06 0.05 -21.84
CA ALA A 14 17.65 1.33 -22.40
C ALA A 14 17.57 2.43 -21.33
N GLU A 15 18.50 2.41 -20.37
CA GLU A 15 18.73 3.48 -19.41
C GLU A 15 19.28 4.70 -20.18
N ARG A 16 18.38 5.42 -20.86
CA ARG A 16 18.65 6.79 -21.28
C ARG A 16 18.84 7.60 -20.02
N SER A 17 19.88 8.41 -19.97
CA SER A 17 19.95 9.57 -19.08
C SER A 17 18.67 10.37 -19.31
N ALA A 18 17.68 10.16 -18.45
CA ALA A 18 16.51 11.01 -18.34
C ALA A 18 17.05 12.31 -17.74
N HIS A 19 17.72 13.11 -18.57
CA HIS A 19 17.86 14.54 -18.33
C HIS A 19 16.44 14.99 -18.10
N ALA A 20 16.12 15.25 -16.83
CA ALA A 20 14.81 15.63 -16.42
C ALA A 20 14.51 16.96 -17.12
N TYR A 21 13.97 16.88 -18.34
CA TYR A 21 13.26 17.96 -18.99
C TYR A 21 11.96 18.06 -18.20
N VAL A 22 12.13 18.59 -16.99
CA VAL A 22 11.06 19.05 -16.14
C VAL A 22 10.58 20.30 -16.85
N ASP A 23 9.75 20.11 -17.87
CA ASP A 23 8.85 21.16 -18.29
C ASP A 23 8.19 21.65 -16.98
N PRO A 24 8.14 22.96 -16.68
CA PRO A 24 7.67 23.45 -15.39
C PRO A 24 6.30 22.88 -14.99
N GLY A 25 5.48 22.47 -15.97
CA GLY A 25 4.25 21.70 -15.77
C GLY A 25 4.47 20.28 -15.23
N THR A 26 5.40 19.49 -15.78
CA THR A 26 5.63 18.09 -15.37
C THR A 26 6.26 17.98 -13.98
N GLY A 27 7.08 18.95 -13.57
CA GLY A 27 7.61 19.00 -12.19
C GLY A 27 6.52 19.24 -11.17
N SER A 28 5.57 20.11 -11.49
CA SER A 28 4.42 20.38 -10.62
C SER A 28 3.54 19.14 -10.41
N LEU A 29 3.41 18.27 -11.42
CA LEU A 29 2.67 17.01 -11.30
C LEU A 29 3.31 16.06 -10.29
N LEU A 30 4.65 15.99 -10.25
CA LEU A 30 5.34 15.15 -9.27
C LEU A 30 5.09 15.63 -7.84
N TYR A 31 5.19 16.94 -7.61
CA TYR A 31 4.90 17.53 -6.29
C TYR A 31 3.42 17.40 -5.91
N GLN A 32 2.51 17.59 -6.86
CA GLN A 32 1.07 17.39 -6.63
C GLN A 32 0.78 15.93 -6.29
N ALA A 33 1.31 14.97 -7.04
CA ALA A 33 1.15 13.55 -6.76
C ALA A 33 1.70 13.18 -5.38
N ALA A 34 2.90 13.67 -5.03
CA ALA A 34 3.51 13.44 -3.73
C ALA A 34 2.66 14.02 -2.59
N LEU A 35 2.17 15.25 -2.73
CA LEU A 35 1.29 15.91 -1.74
C LEU A 35 -0.05 15.19 -1.61
N THR A 36 -0.68 14.84 -2.72
CA THR A 36 -1.95 14.08 -2.74
C THR A 36 -1.78 12.73 -2.07
N LEU A 37 -0.67 12.03 -2.33
CA LEU A 37 -0.42 10.72 -1.73
C LEU A 37 -0.16 10.86 -0.23
N LEU A 38 0.65 11.82 0.21
CA LEU A 38 0.94 12.06 1.62
C LEU A 38 -0.31 12.46 2.41
N LEU A 39 -1.05 13.46 1.93
CA LEU A 39 -2.26 13.95 2.60
C LEU A 39 -3.39 12.93 2.51
N GLY A 40 -3.61 12.36 1.33
CA GLY A 40 -4.64 11.35 1.10
C GLY A 40 -4.41 10.11 1.97
N PHE A 41 -3.17 9.61 2.04
CA PHE A 41 -2.82 8.49 2.90
C PHE A 41 -3.01 8.83 4.39
N GLY A 42 -2.54 10.01 4.83
CA GLY A 42 -2.71 10.44 6.23
C GLY A 42 -4.17 10.52 6.65
N LEU A 43 -5.03 11.08 5.79
CA LEU A 43 -6.48 11.16 6.03
C LEU A 43 -7.15 9.79 5.99
N ALA A 44 -6.79 8.93 5.03
CA ALA A 44 -7.32 7.58 4.93
C ALA A 44 -6.97 6.75 6.17
N VAL A 45 -5.71 6.78 6.61
CA VAL A 45 -5.26 6.12 7.85
C VAL A 45 -6.01 6.67 9.05
N ARG A 46 -6.13 7.99 9.20
CA ARG A 46 -6.88 8.62 10.30
C ARG A 46 -8.33 8.13 10.34
N ARG A 47 -8.98 7.98 9.19
CA ARG A 47 -10.36 7.52 9.08
C ARG A 47 -10.52 6.03 9.38
N ILE A 48 -9.57 5.21 8.92
CA ILE A 48 -9.65 3.74 8.99
C ILE A 48 -9.19 3.20 10.35
N ARG A 49 -8.32 3.91 11.08
CA ARG A 49 -7.79 3.47 12.39
C ARG A 49 -8.88 3.07 13.39
N GLY A 50 -9.99 3.80 13.46
CA GLY A 50 -11.12 3.46 14.35
C GLY A 50 -11.82 2.15 13.96
N SER A 51 -12.09 1.97 12.67
CA SER A 51 -12.75 0.77 12.14
C SER A 51 -11.89 -0.48 12.29
N VAL A 52 -10.58 -0.37 12.05
CA VAL A 52 -9.63 -1.48 12.19
C VAL A 52 -9.51 -1.91 13.66
N ALA A 53 -9.38 -0.96 14.58
CA ALA A 53 -9.32 -1.27 16.01
C ALA A 53 -10.60 -1.99 16.49
N GLY A 54 -11.76 -1.59 15.99
CA GLY A 54 -13.04 -2.26 16.28
C GLY A 54 -13.11 -3.68 15.72
N LEU A 55 -12.64 -3.89 14.49
CA LEU A 55 -12.62 -5.21 13.86
C LEU A 55 -11.67 -6.18 14.58
N VAL A 56 -10.47 -5.71 14.93
CA VAL A 56 -9.47 -6.50 15.68
C VAL A 56 -10.00 -6.90 17.05
N ARG A 57 -10.65 -5.98 17.78
CA ARG A 57 -11.27 -6.30 19.08
C ARG A 57 -12.35 -7.38 18.96
N ARG A 58 -13.20 -7.33 17.92
CA ARG A 58 -14.24 -8.33 17.68
C ARG A 58 -13.68 -9.71 17.31
N LEU A 59 -12.57 -9.75 16.58
CA LEU A 59 -11.87 -10.99 16.26
C LEU A 59 -11.22 -11.60 17.50
N ALA A 60 -10.54 -10.77 18.31
CA ALA A 60 -9.91 -11.20 19.55
C ALA A 60 -10.93 -11.77 20.56
N SER A 61 -12.11 -11.14 20.69
CA SER A 61 -13.17 -11.61 21.59
C SER A 61 -13.84 -12.92 21.14
N ARG A 62 -13.83 -13.22 19.83
CA ARG A 62 -14.37 -14.49 19.32
C ARG A 62 -13.43 -15.66 19.57
N GLY A 63 -12.11 -15.44 19.51
CA GLY A 63 -11.11 -16.47 19.83
C GLY A 63 -11.20 -16.94 21.28
N THR A 64 -11.30 -16.00 22.22
CA THR A 64 -11.42 -16.33 23.67
C THR A 64 -12.73 -17.02 24.02
N ALA A 65 -13.84 -16.69 23.34
CA ALA A 65 -15.11 -17.37 23.53
C ALA A 65 -15.08 -18.83 23.03
N SER A 66 -14.38 -19.09 21.92
CA SER A 66 -14.23 -20.45 21.38
C SER A 66 -13.36 -21.35 22.26
N GLU A 67 -12.30 -20.79 22.86
CA GLU A 67 -11.39 -21.53 23.74
C GLU A 67 -12.04 -21.93 25.08
N ARG A 68 -12.90 -21.06 25.63
CA ARG A 68 -13.64 -21.33 26.87
C ARG A 68 -14.70 -22.44 26.75
N ILE A 69 -15.35 -22.55 25.58
CA ILE A 69 -16.35 -23.62 25.34
C ILE A 69 -15.68 -24.99 25.21
N THR A 70 -14.42 -25.02 24.80
CA THR A 70 -13.66 -26.27 24.61
C THR A 70 -13.09 -26.78 25.94
N THR A 71 -12.72 -25.87 26.85
CA THR A 71 -12.21 -26.21 28.19
C THR A 71 -13.29 -26.58 29.22
N GLU A 72 -14.55 -26.24 28.98
CA GLU A 72 -15.67 -26.61 29.86
C GLU A 72 -16.32 -27.96 29.48
N ARG A 73 -15.82 -28.61 28.41
CA ARG A 73 -16.35 -29.88 27.88
C ARG A 73 -15.48 -31.11 28.19
N ASP A 74 -14.34 -30.90 28.84
CA ASP A 74 -13.43 -31.93 29.37
C ASP A 74 -13.56 -32.00 30.90
#